data_AF-A0AB74LQU4-F1
#
_entry.id   AF-A0AB74LQU4-F1
#
_cell.length_a   1.000
_cell.length_b   1.000
_cell.length_c   1.000
_cell.angle_alpha   90.00
_cell.angle_beta   90.00
_cell.angle_gamma   90.00
#
_symmetry.space_group_name_H-M   'P 1'
#
loop_
_entity.id
_entity.type
_entity.pdbx_description
1 polymer ?
#
loop_
_entity_poly.entity_id
_entity_poly.type
_entity_poly.pdbx_seq_one_letter_code
_entity_poly.pdbx_strand_id
1 'polypeptide(L)'
;MSNSRAKLFGGDDDLDLTAFKPKTAPDKAAPLPEKVREVSEAANFHSREPAKVTPELAADPAPAEAVKPRRQPRTHRTGRNVQFNVKASQDAIDTFYRISDKQGWVLGETLERALSALERDLTAKP
;
A
#
# COMPACT_ATOMS: atom_id res chain seq x y z
N MET A 1 40.18 20.57 19.33
CA MET A 1 39.07 21.28 20.02
C MET A 1 37.84 20.40 19.96
N SER A 2 37.52 19.72 21.05
CA SER A 2 36.40 18.77 21.14
C SER A 2 35.07 19.51 21.20
N ASN A 3 34.23 19.38 20.17
CA ASN A 3 32.88 19.95 20.17
C ASN A 3 31.95 19.04 21.00
N SER A 4 31.66 19.46 22.23
CA SER A 4 30.64 18.81 23.07
C SER A 4 29.24 19.18 22.58
N ARG A 5 28.43 18.17 22.22
CA ARG A 5 27.03 18.35 21.81
C ARG A 5 26.21 18.84 23.01
N ALA A 6 25.41 19.89 22.81
CA ALA A 6 24.53 20.41 23.85
C ALA A 6 23.54 19.31 24.30
N LYS A 7 23.56 18.98 25.59
CA LYS A 7 22.57 18.10 26.21
C LYS A 7 21.29 18.92 26.39
N LEU A 8 20.34 18.75 25.47
CA LEU A 8 19.04 19.45 25.47
C LEU A 8 18.09 18.91 26.55
N PHE A 9 18.32 17.69 27.01
CA PHE A 9 17.59 17.07 28.09
C PHE A 9 18.56 16.93 29.27
N GLY A 10 18.13 17.37 30.46
CA GLY A 10 18.94 17.34 31.67
C GLY A 10 19.53 15.95 31.88
N GLY A 11 20.84 15.91 32.16
CA GLY A 11 21.57 14.66 32.27
C GLY A 11 21.07 13.76 33.40
N ASP A 12 21.33 12.47 33.19
CA ASP A 12 21.24 11.35 34.12
C ASP A 12 19.80 10.98 34.54
N ASP A 13 19.30 10.03 33.73
CA ASP A 13 18.01 9.38 33.71
C ASP A 13 17.70 8.61 35.01
N ASP A 14 17.06 9.28 35.97
CA ASP A 14 16.08 8.62 36.86
C ASP A 14 14.69 9.13 36.48
N LEU A 15 14.22 8.72 35.29
CA LEU A 15 12.84 8.91 34.90
C LEU A 15 11.97 8.09 35.85
N ASP A 16 11.18 8.75 36.70
CA ASP A 16 10.24 8.08 37.58
C ASP A 16 9.11 7.45 36.76
N LEU A 17 9.27 6.16 36.46
CA LEU A 17 8.27 5.35 35.76
C LEU A 17 7.24 4.74 36.71
N THR A 18 7.28 5.03 38.01
CA THR A 18 6.35 4.41 38.99
C THR A 18 4.89 4.81 38.75
N ALA A 19 4.67 5.95 38.09
CA ALA A 19 3.35 6.41 37.66
C ALA A 19 2.80 5.67 36.43
N PHE A 20 3.65 4.96 35.67
CA PHE A 20 3.26 4.26 34.44
C PHE A 20 2.70 2.86 34.73
N LYS A 21 1.60 2.81 35.47
CA LYS A 21 0.91 1.54 35.79
C LYS A 21 -0.28 1.33 34.84
N PRO A 22 -0.52 0.08 34.37
CA PRO A 22 -1.69 -0.22 33.55
C PRO A 22 -2.97 0.17 34.30
N LYS A 23 -3.88 0.87 33.62
CA LYS A 23 -5.22 1.14 34.18
C LYS A 23 -5.98 -0.19 34.28
N THR A 24 -6.49 -0.50 35.47
CA THR A 24 -7.24 -1.74 35.76
C THR A 24 -8.68 -1.70 35.26
N ALA A 25 -9.22 -0.52 34.96
CA ALA A 25 -10.55 -0.32 34.41
C ALA A 25 -10.57 0.89 33.46
N PRO A 26 -11.48 0.91 32.48
CA PRO A 26 -11.68 2.07 31.62
C PRO A 26 -12.12 3.28 32.43
N ASP A 27 -11.58 4.44 32.07
CA ASP A 27 -11.86 5.71 32.73
C ASP A 27 -13.28 6.18 32.38
N LYS A 28 -14.13 6.35 33.39
CA LYS A 28 -15.53 6.79 33.21
C LYS A 28 -15.63 8.24 32.73
N ALA A 29 -14.57 9.04 32.93
CA ALA A 29 -14.49 10.41 32.47
C ALA A 29 -13.94 10.51 31.03
N ALA A 30 -13.55 9.40 30.40
CA ALA A 30 -13.09 9.41 29.03
C ALA A 30 -14.22 9.89 28.08
N PRO A 31 -13.90 10.73 27.09
CA PRO A 31 -14.86 11.12 26.07
C PRO A 31 -15.39 9.89 25.33
N LEU A 32 -16.67 9.94 24.96
CA LEU A 32 -17.27 8.91 24.11
C LEU A 32 -16.48 8.83 22.79
N PRO A 33 -16.23 7.61 22.25
CA PRO A 33 -15.47 7.43 21.01
C PRO A 33 -15.98 8.26 19.83
N GLU A 34 -17.30 8.51 19.77
CA GLU A 34 -17.93 9.35 18.76
C GLU A 34 -17.46 10.81 18.81
N LYS A 35 -17.32 11.37 20.03
CA LYS A 35 -16.80 12.74 20.22
C LYS A 35 -15.33 12.85 19.81
N VAL A 36 -14.55 11.80 20.07
CA VAL A 36 -13.14 11.74 19.63
C VAL A 36 -13.07 11.74 18.11
N ARG A 37 -13.96 11.00 17.45
CA ARG A 37 -14.04 10.95 15.99
C ARG A 37 -14.44 12.30 15.39
N GLU A 38 -15.46 12.94 15.94
CA GLU A 38 -15.91 14.26 15.50
C GLU A 38 -14.80 15.31 15.58
N VAL A 39 -14.08 15.37 16.70
CA VAL A 39 -12.93 16.28 16.87
C VAL A 39 -11.80 15.94 15.89
N SER A 40 -11.54 14.66 15.64
CA SER A 40 -10.50 14.23 14.70
C SER A 40 -10.84 14.64 13.26
N GLU A 41 -12.09 14.43 12.85
CA GLU A 41 -12.59 14.84 11.53
C GLU A 41 -12.56 16.37 11.38
N ALA A 42 -13.01 17.13 12.39
CA ALA A 42 -12.92 18.59 12.39
C ALA A 42 -11.47 19.11 12.32
N ALA A 43 -10.52 18.36 12.90
CA ALA A 43 -9.09 18.64 12.84
C ALA A 43 -8.40 18.05 11.58
N ASN A 44 -9.17 17.61 10.59
CA ASN A 44 -8.70 17.08 9.31
C ASN A 44 -7.93 15.73 9.41
N PHE A 45 -8.01 15.05 10.56
CA PHE A 45 -7.48 13.71 10.79
C PHE A 45 -8.51 12.64 10.41
N HIS A 46 -8.64 12.42 9.11
CA HIS A 46 -9.55 11.43 8.57
C HIS A 46 -9.05 9.99 8.79
N SER A 47 -9.97 9.07 9.11
CA SER A 47 -9.66 7.64 9.16
C SER A 47 -9.28 7.14 7.77
N ARG A 48 -8.23 6.32 7.69
CA ARG A 48 -7.82 5.58 6.49
C ARG A 48 -8.35 4.15 6.48
N GLU A 49 -9.15 3.79 7.48
CA GLU A 49 -9.79 2.48 7.49
C GLU A 49 -10.73 2.39 6.29
N PRO A 50 -10.74 1.26 5.56
CA PRO A 50 -11.73 1.05 4.52
C PRO A 50 -13.10 1.19 5.16
N ALA A 51 -13.91 2.12 4.66
CA ALA A 51 -15.29 2.28 5.11
C ALA A 51 -15.94 0.90 5.10
N LYS A 52 -16.35 0.44 6.29
CA LYS A 52 -17.05 -0.84 6.43
C LYS A 52 -18.25 -0.75 5.50
N VAL A 53 -18.22 -1.53 4.42
CA VAL A 53 -19.28 -1.57 3.42
C VAL A 53 -20.49 -2.17 4.11
N THR A 54 -21.30 -1.32 4.74
CA THR A 54 -22.63 -1.71 5.22
C THR A 54 -23.49 -1.86 3.96
N PRO A 55 -24.12 -3.02 3.72
CA PRO A 55 -24.80 -3.31 2.44
C PRO A 55 -25.93 -2.35 2.05
N GLU A 56 -26.34 -1.43 2.93
CA GLU A 56 -27.56 -0.63 2.78
C GLU A 56 -27.35 0.77 2.19
N LEU A 57 -26.11 1.26 2.04
CA LEU A 57 -25.83 2.62 1.51
C LEU A 57 -25.31 2.64 0.07
N ALA A 58 -25.54 1.57 -0.70
CA ALA A 58 -25.21 1.51 -2.13
C ALA A 58 -26.25 2.22 -3.03
N ALA A 59 -26.87 3.31 -2.57
CA ALA A 59 -27.99 3.96 -3.26
C ALA A 59 -27.77 5.43 -3.64
N ASP A 60 -26.56 6.01 -3.45
CA ASP A 60 -26.24 7.33 -3.99
C ASP A 60 -25.11 7.25 -5.04
N PRO A 61 -25.35 7.67 -6.29
CA PRO A 61 -24.35 7.64 -7.34
C PRO A 61 -23.46 8.88 -7.20
N ALA A 62 -22.41 8.80 -6.38
CA ALA A 62 -21.27 9.69 -6.53
C ALA A 62 -20.62 9.45 -7.91
N PRO A 63 -20.07 10.47 -8.58
CA PRO A 63 -19.52 10.33 -9.93
C PRO A 63 -18.48 9.21 -9.96
N ALA A 64 -18.76 8.17 -10.73
CA ALA A 64 -17.88 7.04 -10.93
C ALA A 64 -16.61 7.52 -11.64
N GLU A 65 -15.61 7.95 -10.87
CA GLU A 65 -14.23 7.86 -11.32
C GLU A 65 -14.03 6.40 -11.74
N ALA A 66 -13.72 6.19 -13.03
CA ALA A 66 -13.65 4.88 -13.65
C ALA A 66 -12.76 3.95 -12.81
N VAL A 67 -13.39 3.15 -11.94
CA VAL A 67 -12.72 2.17 -11.10
C VAL A 67 -12.15 1.15 -12.05
N LYS A 68 -10.86 1.29 -12.39
CA LYS A 68 -10.14 0.29 -13.18
C LYS A 68 -10.35 -1.06 -12.47
N PRO A 69 -10.85 -2.09 -13.17
CA PRO A 69 -11.18 -3.35 -12.53
C PRO A 69 -9.94 -3.90 -11.82
N ARG A 70 -10.09 -4.19 -10.52
CA ARG A 70 -9.04 -4.77 -9.70
C ARG A 70 -8.64 -6.12 -10.31
N ARG A 71 -7.45 -6.16 -10.92
CA ARG A 71 -6.91 -7.37 -11.56
C ARG A 71 -6.70 -8.46 -10.50
N GLN A 72 -7.10 -9.69 -10.82
CA GLN A 72 -6.96 -10.80 -9.89
C GLN A 72 -5.48 -11.11 -9.61
N PRO A 73 -5.08 -11.38 -8.35
CA PRO A 73 -3.70 -11.70 -8.01
C PRO A 73 -3.27 -13.02 -8.66
N ARG A 74 -2.19 -13.00 -9.44
CA ARG A 74 -1.56 -14.20 -10.02
C ARG A 74 -0.40 -14.63 -9.14
N THR A 75 -0.69 -15.38 -8.08
CA THR A 75 0.35 -15.85 -7.15
C THR A 75 0.75 -17.28 -7.48
N HIS A 76 1.94 -17.44 -8.07
CA HIS A 76 2.58 -18.73 -8.29
C HIS A 76 4.02 -18.63 -7.80
N ARG A 77 4.54 -19.68 -7.13
CA ARG A 77 5.95 -19.75 -6.72
C ARG A 77 6.81 -20.13 -7.93
N THR A 78 7.20 -19.15 -8.74
CA THR A 78 7.94 -19.40 -10.00
C THR A 78 9.43 -19.05 -9.92
N GLY A 79 9.97 -18.72 -8.75
CA GLY A 79 11.40 -18.34 -8.60
C GLY A 79 11.79 -16.96 -9.17
N ARG A 80 10.85 -16.21 -9.76
CA ARG A 80 11.07 -14.87 -10.33
C ARG A 80 11.00 -13.81 -9.22
N ASN A 81 12.11 -13.63 -8.51
CA ASN A 81 12.19 -12.82 -7.28
C ASN A 81 12.96 -11.48 -7.45
N VAL A 82 13.50 -11.20 -8.63
CA VAL A 82 14.20 -9.94 -8.92
C VAL A 82 13.21 -8.92 -9.50
N GLN A 83 13.20 -7.71 -8.94
CA GLN A 83 12.32 -6.64 -9.40
C GLN A 83 12.90 -5.94 -10.63
N PHE A 84 12.06 -5.77 -11.66
CA PHE A 84 12.39 -5.03 -12.87
C PHE A 84 11.46 -3.81 -12.98
N ASN A 85 12.01 -2.61 -12.81
CA ASN A 85 11.25 -1.35 -12.87
C ASN A 85 11.45 -0.69 -14.23
N VAL A 86 10.38 -0.58 -15.01
CA VAL A 86 10.40 0.07 -16.33
C VAL A 86 9.15 0.94 -16.52
N LYS A 87 9.31 2.05 -17.25
CA LYS A 87 8.18 2.86 -17.73
C LYS A 87 7.81 2.39 -19.13
N ALA A 88 6.52 2.17 -19.37
CA ALA A 88 5.98 1.76 -20.67
C ALA A 88 4.73 2.59 -20.99
N SER A 89 4.35 2.66 -22.28
CA SER A 89 3.09 3.27 -22.69
C SER A 89 1.89 2.47 -22.18
N GLN A 90 0.73 3.13 -22.05
CA GLN A 90 -0.50 2.47 -21.62
C GLN A 90 -0.88 1.31 -22.56
N ASP A 91 -0.77 1.51 -23.87
CA ASP A 91 -1.05 0.48 -24.88
C ASP A 91 -0.15 -0.76 -24.76
N ALA A 92 1.13 -0.54 -24.46
CA ALA A 92 2.09 -1.63 -24.24
C ALA A 92 1.74 -2.41 -22.97
N ILE A 93 1.38 -1.69 -21.90
CA ILE A 93 0.93 -2.28 -20.64
C ILE A 93 -0.33 -3.12 -20.89
N ASP A 94 -1.35 -2.58 -21.54
CA ASP A 94 -2.61 -3.29 -21.75
C ASP A 94 -2.44 -4.52 -22.66
N THR A 95 -1.59 -4.41 -23.68
CA THR A 95 -1.19 -5.54 -24.52
C THR A 95 -0.49 -6.63 -23.71
N PHE A 96 0.44 -6.26 -22.85
CA PHE A 96 1.19 -7.19 -22.00
C PHE A 96 0.27 -7.95 -21.03
N TYR A 97 -0.67 -7.24 -20.38
CA TYR A 97 -1.66 -7.88 -19.53
C TYR A 97 -2.60 -8.78 -20.34
N ARG A 98 -3.12 -8.32 -21.49
CA ARG A 98 -3.97 -9.15 -22.35
C ARG A 98 -3.31 -10.47 -22.77
N ILE A 99 -2.01 -10.43 -23.11
CA ILE A 99 -1.25 -11.64 -23.47
C ILE A 99 -1.11 -12.56 -22.26
N SER A 100 -0.73 -11.99 -21.10
CA SER A 100 -0.58 -12.75 -19.86
C SER A 100 -1.88 -13.45 -19.46
N ASP A 101 -3.00 -12.72 -19.52
CA ASP A 101 -4.33 -13.20 -19.18
C ASP A 101 -4.80 -14.30 -20.14
N LYS A 102 -4.60 -14.11 -21.45
CA LYS A 102 -4.98 -15.09 -22.47
C LYS A 102 -4.24 -16.43 -22.32
N GLN A 103 -2.99 -16.38 -21.87
CA GLN A 103 -2.14 -17.56 -21.73
C GLN A 103 -2.14 -18.14 -20.30
N GLY A 104 -2.77 -17.46 -19.35
CA GLY A 104 -2.71 -17.83 -17.93
C GLY A 104 -1.32 -17.66 -17.30
N TRP A 105 -0.47 -16.79 -17.86
CA TRP A 105 0.89 -16.59 -17.39
C TRP A 105 0.98 -15.53 -16.29
N VAL A 106 2.02 -15.67 -15.45
CA VAL A 106 2.47 -14.57 -14.58
C VAL A 106 3.24 -13.54 -15.40
N LEU A 107 3.22 -12.28 -14.97
CA LEU A 107 3.85 -11.18 -15.71
C LEU A 107 5.34 -11.44 -16.01
N GLY A 108 6.10 -11.96 -15.03
CA GLY A 108 7.51 -12.30 -15.25
C GLY A 108 7.72 -13.37 -16.32
N GLU A 109 6.82 -14.35 -16.42
CA GLU A 109 6.89 -15.37 -17.47
C GLU A 109 6.59 -14.80 -18.85
N THR A 110 5.57 -13.94 -18.94
CA THR A 110 5.25 -13.25 -20.20
C THR A 110 6.43 -12.43 -20.68
N LEU A 111 7.14 -11.75 -19.77
CA LEU A 111 8.32 -10.96 -20.10
C LEU A 111 9.46 -11.83 -20.66
N GLU A 112 9.82 -12.92 -19.96
CA GLU A 112 10.86 -13.85 -20.43
C GLU A 112 10.54 -14.42 -21.82
N ARG A 113 9.28 -14.83 -22.04
CA ARG A 113 8.84 -15.36 -23.35
C ARG A 113 8.89 -14.30 -24.44
N ALA A 114 8.52 -13.05 -24.12
CA ALA A 114 8.60 -11.93 -25.05
C ALA A 114 10.07 -11.62 -25.42
N LEU A 115 10.99 -11.67 -24.45
CA LEU A 115 12.42 -11.50 -24.69
C LEU A 115 12.98 -12.60 -25.58
N SER A 116 12.67 -13.88 -25.30
CA SER A 116 13.11 -14.98 -26.16
C SER A 116 12.54 -14.91 -27.58
N ALA A 117 11.33 -14.37 -27.76
CA ALA A 117 10.77 -14.13 -29.08
C ALA A 117 11.50 -12.99 -29.80
N LEU A 118 11.78 -11.89 -29.10
CA LEU A 118 12.52 -10.76 -29.64
C LEU A 118 13.96 -11.15 -30.04
N GLU A 119 14.64 -11.95 -29.23
CA GLU A 119 15.98 -12.48 -29.56
C GLU A 119 15.96 -13.33 -30.84
N ARG A 120 14.94 -14.18 -31.02
CA ARG A 120 14.77 -14.96 -32.26
C ARG A 120 14.59 -14.04 -33.47
N ASP A 121 13.78 -13.01 -33.34
CA ASP A 121 13.54 -12.06 -34.44
C ASP A 121 14.79 -11.24 -34.77
N LEU A 122 15.57 -10.84 -33.77
CA LEU A 122 16.82 -10.10 -33.94
C LEU A 122 17.93 -10.97 -34.54
N THR A 123 18.00 -12.25 -34.19
CA THR A 123 18.99 -13.19 -34.74
C THR A 123 18.62 -13.68 -36.14
N ALA A 124 17.33 -13.70 -36.48
CA ALA A 124 16.84 -14.06 -37.81
C ALA A 124 16.95 -12.93 -38.84
N LYS A 125 17.17 -11.68 -38.40
CA LYS A 125 17.31 -10.52 -39.28
C LYS A 125 18.80 -10.27 -39.57
N PRO A 126 19.27 -10.44 -40.81
CA PRO A 126 20.67 -10.17 -41.18
C PRO A 126 21.00 -8.68 -41.18
#